data_AF-A0A7J6MHD8-F1
#
_entry.id   AF-A0A7J6MHD8-F1
#
_cell.length_a   1.000
_cell.length_b   1.000
_cell.length_c   1.000
_cell.angle_alpha   90.00
_cell.angle_beta   90.00
_cell.angle_gamma   90.00
#
_symmetry.space_group_name_H-M   'P 1'
#
loop_
_entity.id
_entity.type
_entity.pdbx_description
1 polymer ?
#
loop_
_entity_poly.entity_id
_entity_poly.type
_entity_poly.pdbx_seq_one_letter_code
_entity_poly.pdbx_strand_id
1 'polypeptide(L)'
;MPVDPEYLLGEAAAERRRARKKRSRRRLACRCCCLLVVAVVVICLGCFGAAVTKALHVHDVELVDKRNISASTIQYTLNYSYNSNILPGQWIKYKAPSERVRDYSPVASDNGETTTLAIKVSNGVSLELARDVWPDSLVRISGPFPPLPDMLRSLDTSAARVGFFCFGSAITACVDPVRALLGHGANVRLLYFTRGPEQVLFRPQLDGLKNVYGDKYQVHYVYTRPGQEPDSPGEWTGRLDAAMVDGVFHDWYDFPARFESAGSAAAKSLTRQLVSSANHTGHWKDRVFDMPFVPGCCVEVLRLTEAAKHCPS
;
A
#
# COMPACT_ATOMS: atom_id res chain seq x y z
N MET A 1 -44.52 -54.54 -38.34
CA MET A 1 -45.12 -53.48 -39.18
C MET A 1 -44.03 -52.49 -39.51
N PRO A 2 -43.82 -52.10 -40.78
CA PRO A 2 -42.83 -51.08 -41.11
C PRO A 2 -43.29 -49.73 -40.53
N VAL A 3 -42.41 -49.08 -39.78
CA VAL A 3 -42.66 -47.74 -39.23
C VAL A 3 -42.69 -46.75 -40.39
N ASP A 4 -43.75 -45.95 -40.46
CA ASP A 4 -43.93 -44.94 -41.52
C ASP A 4 -42.73 -43.97 -41.54
N PRO A 5 -42.04 -43.81 -42.69
CA PRO A 5 -40.94 -42.86 -42.84
C PRO A 5 -41.31 -41.41 -42.46
N GLU A 6 -42.57 -41.01 -42.62
CA GLU A 6 -43.04 -39.68 -42.21
C GLU A 6 -43.10 -39.52 -40.69
N TYR A 7 -43.38 -40.61 -39.95
CA TYR A 7 -43.38 -40.62 -38.49
C TYR A 7 -41.97 -40.39 -37.92
N LEU A 8 -40.96 -41.04 -38.50
CA LEU A 8 -39.55 -40.89 -38.09
C LEU A 8 -38.98 -39.49 -38.42
N LEU A 9 -39.40 -38.89 -39.55
CA LEU A 9 -39.06 -37.51 -39.89
C LEU A 9 -39.73 -36.50 -38.95
N GLY A 10 -40.97 -36.78 -38.53
CA GLY A 10 -41.70 -35.99 -37.53
C GLY A 10 -41.03 -35.98 -36.15
N GLU A 11 -40.60 -37.14 -35.66
CA GLU A 11 -39.88 -37.24 -34.38
C GLU A 11 -38.50 -36.56 -34.43
N ALA A 12 -37.72 -36.77 -35.49
CA ALA A 12 -36.42 -36.12 -35.65
C ALA A 12 -36.55 -34.58 -35.74
N ALA A 13 -37.61 -34.07 -36.37
CA ALA A 13 -37.92 -32.63 -36.39
C ALA A 13 -38.35 -32.11 -35.02
N ALA A 14 -39.13 -32.88 -34.26
CA ALA A 14 -39.55 -32.54 -32.90
C ALA A 14 -38.37 -32.52 -31.91
N GLU A 15 -37.45 -33.48 -32.00
CA GLU A 15 -36.23 -33.51 -31.21
C GLU A 15 -35.28 -32.35 -31.54
N ARG A 16 -35.10 -32.03 -32.83
CA ARG A 16 -34.33 -30.85 -33.25
C ARG A 16 -34.93 -29.56 -32.70
N ARG A 17 -36.27 -29.42 -32.69
CA ARG A 17 -36.96 -28.27 -32.08
C ARG A 17 -36.77 -28.21 -30.55
N ARG A 18 -36.85 -29.35 -29.85
CA ARG A 18 -36.58 -29.44 -28.39
C ARG A 18 -35.13 -29.10 -28.05
N ALA A 19 -34.16 -29.58 -28.83
CA ALA A 19 -32.74 -29.27 -28.67
C ALA A 19 -32.44 -27.79 -28.94
N ARG A 20 -33.09 -27.16 -29.93
CA ARG A 20 -32.97 -25.71 -30.21
C ARG A 20 -33.53 -24.86 -29.07
N LYS A 21 -34.67 -25.25 -28.49
CA LYS A 21 -35.29 -24.59 -27.32
C LYS A 21 -34.43 -24.74 -26.05
N LYS A 22 -33.78 -25.90 -25.85
CA LYS A 22 -32.85 -26.15 -24.73
C LYS A 22 -31.54 -25.36 -24.88
N ARG A 23 -31.00 -25.22 -26.11
CA ARG A 23 -29.85 -24.34 -26.40
C ARG A 23 -30.19 -22.86 -26.26
N SER A 24 -31.38 -22.40 -26.65
CA SER A 24 -31.77 -20.99 -26.47
C SER A 24 -31.99 -20.65 -25.00
N ARG A 25 -32.61 -21.54 -24.21
CA ARG A 25 -32.75 -21.36 -22.74
C ARG A 25 -31.41 -21.37 -22.01
N ARG A 26 -30.43 -22.20 -22.41
CA ARG A 26 -29.06 -22.15 -21.85
C ARG A 26 -28.30 -20.88 -22.24
N ARG A 27 -28.46 -20.36 -23.47
CA ARG A 27 -27.87 -19.07 -23.88
C ARG A 27 -28.54 -17.89 -23.18
N LEU A 28 -29.84 -17.96 -22.90
CA LEU A 28 -30.57 -16.94 -22.15
C LEU A 28 -30.19 -16.95 -20.66
N ALA A 29 -30.00 -18.14 -20.06
CA ALA A 29 -29.52 -18.27 -18.68
C ALA A 29 -28.06 -17.77 -18.52
N CYS A 30 -27.15 -18.09 -19.46
CA CYS A 30 -25.79 -17.53 -19.46
C CYS A 30 -25.78 -16.01 -19.71
N ARG A 31 -26.64 -15.49 -20.59
CA ARG A 31 -26.79 -14.05 -20.82
C ARG A 31 -27.41 -13.33 -19.63
N CYS A 32 -28.40 -13.90 -18.96
CA CYS A 32 -28.97 -13.34 -17.72
C CYS A 32 -27.98 -13.42 -16.56
N CYS A 33 -27.17 -14.47 -16.44
CA CYS A 33 -26.15 -14.57 -15.40
C CYS A 33 -24.99 -13.58 -15.65
N CYS A 34 -24.56 -13.39 -16.90
CA CYS A 34 -23.60 -12.35 -17.25
C CYS A 34 -24.18 -10.94 -17.09
N LEU A 35 -25.45 -10.70 -17.44
CA LEU A 35 -26.10 -9.41 -17.24
C LEU A 35 -26.37 -9.12 -15.76
N LEU A 36 -26.62 -10.11 -14.92
CA LEU A 36 -26.76 -9.91 -13.47
C LEU A 36 -25.40 -9.64 -12.82
N VAL A 37 -24.33 -10.33 -13.24
CA VAL A 37 -22.97 -10.04 -12.76
C VAL A 37 -22.51 -8.66 -13.23
N VAL A 38 -22.79 -8.27 -14.47
CA VAL A 38 -22.50 -6.92 -14.98
C VAL A 38 -23.38 -5.87 -14.30
N ALA A 39 -24.66 -6.14 -14.01
CA ALA A 39 -25.53 -5.20 -13.32
C ALA A 39 -25.17 -5.05 -11.83
N VAL A 40 -24.74 -6.12 -11.15
CA VAL A 40 -24.24 -6.01 -9.77
C VAL A 40 -22.90 -5.26 -9.74
N VAL A 41 -22.01 -5.50 -10.72
CA VAL A 41 -20.78 -4.70 -10.87
C VAL A 41 -21.10 -3.24 -11.19
N VAL A 42 -22.09 -2.95 -12.04
CA VAL A 42 -22.49 -1.57 -12.42
C VAL A 42 -23.30 -0.86 -11.34
N ILE A 43 -24.08 -1.56 -10.50
CA ILE A 43 -24.81 -0.96 -9.38
C ILE A 43 -23.87 -0.72 -8.20
N CYS A 44 -22.91 -1.62 -7.93
CA CYS A 44 -21.82 -1.34 -6.99
C CYS A 44 -20.88 -0.23 -7.49
N LEU A 45 -20.66 -0.13 -8.81
CA LEU A 45 -19.94 0.99 -9.42
C LEU A 45 -20.80 2.25 -9.59
N GLY A 46 -22.13 2.18 -9.52
CA GLY A 46 -23.03 3.31 -9.76
C GLY A 46 -23.03 4.30 -8.59
N CYS A 47 -22.92 3.80 -7.36
CA CYS A 47 -22.68 4.63 -6.18
C CYS A 47 -21.20 5.02 -6.01
N PHE A 48 -20.28 4.36 -6.72
CA PHE A 48 -18.85 4.72 -6.82
C PHE A 48 -18.48 5.50 -8.10
N GLY A 49 -19.47 5.79 -8.96
CA GLY A 49 -19.26 6.05 -10.39
C GLY A 49 -18.72 7.43 -10.72
N ALA A 50 -18.80 8.37 -9.76
CA ALA A 50 -18.13 9.67 -9.86
C ALA A 50 -16.69 9.65 -9.32
N ALA A 51 -16.30 8.63 -8.54
CA ALA A 51 -14.99 8.57 -7.88
C ALA A 51 -13.95 7.73 -8.64
N VAL A 52 -14.37 6.75 -9.46
CA VAL A 52 -13.46 5.82 -10.17
C VAL A 52 -13.21 6.22 -11.63
N THR A 53 -13.89 7.25 -12.14
CA THR A 53 -13.76 7.73 -13.54
C THR A 53 -12.97 9.03 -13.68
N LYS A 54 -12.28 9.52 -12.63
CA LYS A 54 -11.18 10.48 -12.84
C LYS A 54 -10.11 9.75 -13.66
N ALA A 55 -9.99 10.14 -14.92
CA ALA A 55 -9.09 9.54 -15.89
C ALA A 55 -7.71 9.34 -15.26
N LEU A 56 -7.13 8.17 -15.51
CA LEU A 56 -5.76 7.89 -15.15
C LEU A 56 -4.86 8.85 -15.94
N HIS A 57 -4.42 9.94 -15.31
CA HIS A 57 -3.62 10.94 -16.00
C HIS A 57 -2.15 10.49 -16.02
N VAL A 58 -1.52 10.69 -17.17
CA VAL A 58 -0.06 10.64 -17.32
C VAL A 58 0.42 12.08 -17.22
N HIS A 59 1.41 12.32 -16.38
CA HIS A 59 1.99 13.63 -16.16
C HIS A 59 3.49 13.54 -16.43
N ASP A 60 4.01 14.53 -17.14
CA ASP A 60 5.44 14.82 -17.13
C ASP A 60 5.66 15.87 -16.05
N VAL A 61 6.41 15.50 -15.01
CA VAL A 61 6.64 16.32 -13.82
C VAL A 61 8.12 16.56 -13.65
N GLU A 62 8.47 17.74 -13.16
CA GLU A 62 9.85 18.09 -12.90
C GLU A 62 10.33 17.45 -11.58
N LEU A 63 11.50 16.83 -11.61
CA LEU A 63 12.22 16.44 -10.40
C LEU A 63 12.97 17.66 -9.86
N VAL A 64 12.51 18.21 -8.74
CA VAL A 64 13.07 19.42 -8.12
C VAL A 64 14.32 19.12 -7.31
N ASP A 65 14.30 18.01 -6.55
CA ASP A 65 15.41 17.66 -5.68
C ASP A 65 15.64 16.15 -5.64
N LYS A 66 16.91 15.78 -5.45
CA LYS A 66 17.38 14.41 -5.26
C LYS A 66 18.37 14.37 -4.13
N ARG A 67 17.98 13.72 -3.02
CA ARG A 67 18.81 13.58 -1.82
C ARG A 67 19.15 12.13 -1.53
N ASN A 68 20.44 11.83 -1.38
CA ASN A 68 20.91 10.54 -0.88
C ASN A 68 20.74 10.48 0.63
N ILE A 69 19.77 9.70 1.10
CA ILE A 69 19.47 9.53 2.53
C ILE A 69 20.36 8.44 3.14
N SER A 70 20.64 7.39 2.38
CA SER A 70 21.62 6.36 2.73
C SER A 70 22.20 5.74 1.47
N ALA A 71 23.17 4.84 1.63
CA ALA A 71 23.68 4.00 0.53
C ALA A 71 22.59 3.17 -0.19
N SER A 72 21.41 3.04 0.40
CA SER A 72 20.32 2.20 -0.12
C SER A 72 18.97 2.91 -0.19
N THR A 73 18.93 4.23 0.01
CA THR A 73 17.68 5.01 -0.01
C THR A 73 17.95 6.40 -0.56
N ILE A 74 17.16 6.79 -1.56
CA ILE A 74 17.17 8.12 -2.15
C ILE A 74 15.79 8.74 -1.97
N GLN A 75 15.75 10.05 -1.76
CA GLN A 75 14.53 10.83 -1.67
C GLN A 75 14.44 11.75 -2.89
N TYR A 76 13.32 11.67 -3.62
CA TYR A 76 13.00 12.52 -4.76
C TYR A 76 11.90 13.48 -4.39
N THR A 77 12.05 14.75 -4.75
CA THR A 77 11.02 15.78 -4.58
C THR A 77 10.53 16.18 -5.97
N LEU A 78 9.26 15.95 -6.25
CA LEU A 78 8.62 16.25 -7.52
C LEU A 78 7.82 17.55 -7.40
N ASN A 79 7.88 18.39 -8.43
CA ASN A 79 6.96 19.51 -8.63
C ASN A 79 5.61 18.97 -9.11
N TYR A 80 4.89 18.33 -8.20
CA TYR A 80 3.63 17.66 -8.51
C TYR A 80 2.65 17.80 -7.37
N SER A 81 1.52 18.42 -7.69
CA SER A 81 0.31 18.48 -6.88
C SER A 81 -0.87 18.13 -7.80
N TYR A 82 -1.53 17.00 -7.55
CA TYR A 82 -2.68 16.59 -8.36
C TYR A 82 -3.96 17.22 -7.81
N ASN A 83 -4.66 18.05 -8.58
CA ASN A 83 -6.03 18.53 -8.28
C ASN A 83 -6.30 18.75 -6.78
N SER A 84 -5.47 19.57 -6.13
CA SER A 84 -5.55 19.88 -4.69
C SER A 84 -5.03 18.81 -3.71
N ASN A 85 -4.04 18.01 -4.13
CA ASN A 85 -3.21 17.04 -3.38
C ASN A 85 -3.50 15.56 -3.71
N ILE A 86 -2.44 14.77 -3.75
CA ILE A 86 -2.55 13.31 -3.68
C ILE A 86 -3.16 12.97 -2.32
N LEU A 87 -4.29 12.26 -2.32
CA LEU A 87 -4.99 11.91 -1.10
C LEU A 87 -4.24 10.81 -0.33
N PRO A 88 -4.36 10.78 1.01
CA PRO A 88 -3.79 9.72 1.82
C PRO A 88 -4.10 8.32 1.25
N GLY A 89 -3.06 7.50 1.16
CA GLY A 89 -3.17 6.12 0.68
C GLY A 89 -3.26 5.93 -0.84
N GLN A 90 -3.35 7.01 -1.62
CA GLN A 90 -3.15 6.93 -3.06
C GLN A 90 -1.68 6.65 -3.39
N TRP A 91 -1.45 6.12 -4.59
CA TRP A 91 -0.11 5.77 -5.06
C TRP A 91 0.05 6.18 -6.52
N ILE A 92 1.30 6.28 -6.97
CA ILE A 92 1.62 6.66 -8.35
C ILE A 92 2.53 5.62 -8.99
N LYS A 93 2.53 5.61 -10.31
CA LYS A 93 3.49 4.88 -11.12
C LYS A 93 4.53 5.83 -11.66
N TYR A 94 5.79 5.52 -11.43
CA TYR A 94 6.93 6.21 -12.00
C TYR A 94 7.48 5.39 -13.16
N LYS A 95 7.67 6.02 -14.31
CA LYS A 95 8.29 5.40 -15.49
C LYS A 95 9.78 5.78 -15.56
N ALA A 96 10.64 4.77 -15.48
CA ALA A 96 12.09 4.95 -15.57
C ALA A 96 12.55 5.22 -17.01
N PRO A 97 13.78 5.75 -17.21
CA PRO A 97 14.38 5.93 -18.54
C PRO A 97 14.34 4.68 -19.44
N SER A 98 14.47 3.48 -18.86
CA SER A 98 14.37 2.17 -19.52
C SER A 98 12.94 1.76 -19.85
N GLU A 99 11.98 2.67 -19.68
CA GLU A 99 10.54 2.49 -19.90
C GLU A 99 9.86 1.53 -18.91
N ARG A 100 10.62 0.92 -17.99
CA ARG A 100 10.08 0.09 -16.93
C ARG A 100 9.37 0.94 -15.89
N VAL A 101 8.23 0.46 -15.40
CA VAL A 101 7.38 1.17 -14.45
C VAL A 101 7.56 0.62 -13.04
N ARG A 102 7.51 1.50 -12.03
CA ARG A 102 7.51 1.16 -10.61
C ARG A 102 6.45 1.93 -9.87
N ASP A 103 5.84 1.27 -8.91
CA ASP A 103 4.79 1.84 -8.09
C ASP A 103 5.42 2.45 -6.82
N TYR A 104 5.00 3.66 -6.44
CA TYR A 104 5.49 4.36 -5.25
C TYR A 104 4.33 4.97 -4.46
N SER A 105 4.47 4.97 -3.13
CA SER A 105 3.62 5.73 -2.22
C SER A 105 4.19 7.14 -2.06
N PRO A 106 3.54 8.15 -2.65
CA PRO A 106 3.95 9.55 -2.49
C PRO A 106 3.61 10.07 -1.10
N VAL A 107 4.38 11.07 -0.66
CA VAL A 107 4.09 11.87 0.54
C VAL A 107 4.00 13.33 0.11
N ALA A 108 2.86 13.96 0.31
CA ALA A 108 2.70 15.39 0.02
C ALA A 108 3.49 16.25 1.03
N SER A 109 4.06 17.35 0.56
CA SER A 109 4.60 18.40 1.42
C SER A 109 3.49 19.06 2.23
N ASP A 110 3.84 19.70 3.36
CA ASP A 110 2.85 20.31 4.26
C ASP A 110 2.07 21.46 3.58
N ASN A 111 2.68 22.13 2.59
CA ASN A 111 2.03 23.16 1.77
C ASN A 111 1.28 22.59 0.54
N GLY A 112 1.37 21.27 0.29
CA GLY A 112 0.72 20.60 -0.84
C GLY A 112 1.32 20.90 -2.23
N GLU A 113 2.41 21.67 -2.31
CA GLU A 113 2.99 22.10 -3.59
C GLU A 113 3.88 21.04 -4.22
N THR A 114 4.50 20.18 -3.41
CA THR A 114 5.45 19.17 -3.87
C THR A 114 5.10 17.79 -3.35
N THR A 115 5.56 16.78 -4.08
CA THR A 115 5.37 15.38 -3.72
C THR A 115 6.72 14.71 -3.55
N THR A 116 6.93 14.06 -2.41
CA THR A 116 8.15 13.32 -2.13
C THR A 116 7.98 11.83 -2.35
N LEU A 117 8.96 11.19 -2.99
CA LEU A 117 9.08 9.73 -3.12
C LEU A 117 10.33 9.24 -2.38
N ALA A 118 10.20 8.16 -1.61
CA ALA A 118 11.36 7.43 -1.11
C ALA A 118 11.62 6.20 -1.97
N ILE A 119 12.82 6.14 -2.56
CA ILE A 119 13.25 5.07 -3.45
C ILE A 119 14.28 4.22 -2.71
N LYS A 120 13.96 2.95 -2.47
CA LYS A 120 14.96 1.99 -2.00
C LYS A 120 15.84 1.56 -3.18
N VAL A 121 17.12 1.86 -3.09
CA VAL A 121 18.10 1.46 -4.11
C VAL A 121 18.52 0.02 -3.85
N SER A 122 18.30 -0.83 -4.85
CA SER A 122 18.70 -2.24 -4.83
C SER A 122 19.30 -2.62 -6.18
N ASN A 123 18.45 -2.90 -7.17
CA ASN A 123 18.83 -3.36 -8.50
C ASN A 123 17.81 -2.88 -9.55
N GLY A 124 18.15 -3.08 -10.83
CA GLY A 124 17.25 -2.77 -11.94
C GLY A 124 16.79 -1.31 -11.93
N VAL A 125 15.48 -1.10 -11.94
CA VAL A 125 14.89 0.24 -12.06
C VAL A 125 15.32 1.17 -10.93
N SER A 126 15.35 0.73 -9.67
CA SER A 126 15.71 1.65 -8.59
C SER A 126 17.18 2.11 -8.66
N LEU A 127 18.07 1.25 -9.19
CA LEU A 127 19.47 1.58 -9.45
C LEU A 127 19.63 2.52 -10.66
N GLU A 128 18.84 2.31 -11.69
CA GLU A 128 18.76 3.21 -12.85
C GLU A 128 18.28 4.60 -12.43
N LEU A 129 17.17 4.69 -11.69
CA LEU A 129 16.70 5.95 -11.12
C LEU A 129 17.82 6.63 -10.33
N ALA A 130 18.47 5.89 -9.43
CA ALA A 130 19.57 6.39 -8.62
C ALA A 130 20.76 6.94 -9.41
N ARG A 131 21.08 6.40 -10.59
CA ARG A 131 22.25 6.82 -11.39
C ARG A 131 21.91 7.88 -12.44
N ASP A 132 20.77 7.73 -13.08
CA ASP A 132 20.52 8.35 -14.38
C ASP A 132 19.51 9.50 -14.33
N VAL A 133 18.78 9.65 -13.21
CA VAL A 133 17.81 10.74 -13.01
C VAL A 133 18.38 11.79 -12.08
N TRP A 134 18.30 13.06 -12.48
CA TRP A 134 18.88 14.22 -11.79
C TRP A 134 17.85 15.34 -11.60
N PRO A 135 18.05 16.28 -10.68
CA PRO A 135 17.24 17.50 -10.62
C PRO A 135 17.10 18.16 -12.00
N ASP A 136 15.99 18.85 -12.22
CA ASP A 136 15.56 19.46 -13.49
C ASP A 136 15.17 18.45 -14.60
N SER A 137 15.24 17.13 -14.32
CA SER A 137 14.74 16.11 -15.24
C SER A 137 13.22 16.12 -15.29
N LEU A 138 12.65 16.02 -16.50
CA LEU A 138 11.25 15.69 -16.68
C LEU A 138 11.06 14.17 -16.50
N VAL A 139 10.25 13.80 -15.51
CA VAL A 139 9.95 12.41 -15.17
C VAL A 139 8.49 12.11 -15.46
N ARG A 140 8.22 10.96 -16.07
CA ARG A 140 6.85 10.56 -16.41
C ARG A 140 6.23 9.75 -15.30
N ILE A 141 5.15 10.27 -14.73
CA ILE A 141 4.35 9.57 -13.73
C ILE A 141 2.93 9.31 -14.26
N SER A 142 2.24 8.35 -13.65
CA SER A 142 0.80 8.18 -13.84
C SER A 142 0.09 7.97 -12.52
N GLY A 143 -1.16 8.43 -12.44
CA GLY A 143 -1.97 8.41 -11.23
C GLY A 143 -2.53 9.80 -10.90
N PRO A 144 -2.92 10.04 -9.63
CA PRO A 144 -2.89 9.08 -8.52
C PRO A 144 -3.88 7.93 -8.73
N PHE A 145 -3.47 6.71 -8.38
CA PHE A 145 -4.33 5.53 -8.34
C PHE A 145 -5.13 5.50 -7.02
N PRO A 146 -6.36 4.97 -7.01
CA PRO A 146 -7.14 4.81 -5.79
C PRO A 146 -6.38 4.03 -4.71
N PRO A 147 -6.62 4.32 -3.42
CA PRO A 147 -6.01 3.56 -2.33
C PRO A 147 -6.36 2.08 -2.43
N LEU A 148 -5.39 1.23 -2.09
CA LEU A 148 -5.63 -0.20 -1.95
C LEU A 148 -6.59 -0.45 -0.77
N PRO A 149 -7.40 -1.52 -0.77
CA PRO A 149 -8.36 -1.80 0.32
C PRO A 149 -7.74 -1.74 1.71
N ASP A 150 -6.55 -2.32 1.88
CA ASP A 150 -5.84 -2.30 3.16
C ASP A 150 -5.36 -0.90 3.58
N MET A 151 -5.10 0.02 2.63
CA MET A 151 -4.81 1.43 2.93
C MET A 151 -6.07 2.19 3.38
N LEU A 152 -7.23 1.91 2.79
CA LEU A 152 -8.49 2.55 3.19
C LEU A 152 -8.80 2.27 4.67
N ARG A 153 -8.50 1.05 5.12
CA ARG A 153 -8.63 0.66 6.53
C ARG A 153 -7.65 1.43 7.43
N SER A 154 -6.41 1.68 6.99
CA SER A 154 -5.48 2.53 7.75
C SER A 154 -5.95 3.99 7.87
N LEU A 155 -6.88 4.41 7.02
CA LEU A 155 -7.55 5.72 7.06
C LEU A 155 -8.88 5.70 7.83
N ASP A 156 -9.32 4.55 8.34
CA ASP A 156 -10.51 4.48 9.17
C ASP A 156 -10.28 5.25 10.48
N THR A 157 -11.13 6.24 10.74
CA THR A 157 -11.03 7.17 11.88
C THR A 157 -11.83 6.71 13.09
N SER A 158 -12.43 5.52 13.05
CA SER A 158 -13.22 4.97 14.16
C SER A 158 -12.40 4.61 15.41
N ALA A 159 -11.09 4.37 15.25
CA ALA A 159 -10.20 3.99 16.34
C ALA A 159 -9.63 5.22 17.08
N ALA A 160 -9.90 5.34 18.37
CA ALA A 160 -9.39 6.43 19.21
C ALA A 160 -7.88 6.36 19.50
N ARG A 161 -7.27 5.18 19.33
CA ARG A 161 -5.84 4.90 19.56
C ARG A 161 -5.30 4.04 18.42
N VAL A 162 -4.24 4.52 17.76
CA VAL A 162 -3.62 3.82 16.64
C VAL A 162 -2.10 3.80 16.80
N GLY A 163 -1.53 2.60 16.89
CA GLY A 163 -0.09 2.36 16.91
C GLY A 163 0.43 2.02 15.50
N PHE A 164 1.53 2.61 15.09
CA PHE A 164 2.19 2.34 13.82
C PHE A 164 3.57 1.73 14.06
N PHE A 165 3.88 0.65 13.33
CA PHE A 165 5.21 0.05 13.25
C PHE A 165 5.70 0.17 11.81
N CYS A 166 6.56 1.15 11.53
CA CYS A 166 7.02 1.45 10.17
C CYS A 166 8.51 1.12 10.04
N PHE A 167 8.89 0.36 9.02
CA PHE A 167 10.25 -0.13 8.83
C PHE A 167 10.86 0.45 7.53
N GLY A 168 11.92 1.24 7.68
CA GLY A 168 12.66 1.84 6.57
C GLY A 168 11.78 2.72 5.68
N SER A 169 11.92 2.58 4.36
CA SER A 169 11.18 3.39 3.39
C SER A 169 9.67 3.19 3.43
N ALA A 170 9.15 2.15 4.10
CA ALA A 170 7.71 1.95 4.28
C ALA A 170 7.03 3.07 5.07
N ILE A 171 7.81 3.94 5.75
CA ILE A 171 7.31 5.17 6.38
C ILE A 171 6.50 6.03 5.41
N THR A 172 6.78 6.01 4.10
CA THR A 172 6.02 6.78 3.11
C THR A 172 4.54 6.41 3.09
N ALA A 173 4.19 5.16 3.36
CA ALA A 173 2.79 4.74 3.46
C ALA A 173 2.15 5.17 4.80
N CYS A 174 2.95 5.46 5.83
CA CYS A 174 2.47 5.78 7.18
C CYS A 174 2.20 7.28 7.38
N VAL A 175 2.97 8.19 6.74
CA VAL A 175 2.92 9.63 7.03
C VAL A 175 1.51 10.19 6.89
N ASP A 176 0.85 9.94 5.76
CA ASP A 176 -0.46 10.54 5.49
C ASP A 176 -1.58 9.93 6.34
N PRO A 177 -1.65 8.60 6.58
CA PRO A 177 -2.56 8.03 7.57
C PRO A 177 -2.34 8.56 8.99
N VAL A 178 -1.09 8.75 9.43
CA VAL A 178 -0.80 9.38 10.73
C VAL A 178 -1.38 10.79 10.80
N ARG A 179 -1.12 11.64 9.80
CA ARG A 179 -1.69 13.00 9.71
C ARG A 179 -3.21 12.98 9.72
N ALA A 180 -3.82 12.10 8.92
CA ALA A 180 -5.27 12.01 8.80
C ALA A 180 -5.94 11.61 10.13
N LEU A 181 -5.39 10.61 10.83
CA LEU A 181 -5.92 10.15 12.11
C LEU A 181 -5.79 11.21 13.21
N LEU A 182 -4.64 11.90 13.27
CA LEU A 182 -4.43 13.02 14.19
C LEU A 182 -5.40 14.17 13.92
N GLY A 183 -5.62 14.50 12.64
CA GLY A 183 -6.60 15.50 12.22
C GLY A 183 -8.04 15.18 12.64
N HIS A 184 -8.37 13.90 12.80
CA HIS A 184 -9.67 13.44 13.33
C HIS A 184 -9.69 13.27 14.85
N GLY A 185 -8.58 13.58 15.54
CA GLY A 185 -8.49 13.60 16.99
C GLY A 185 -8.08 12.28 17.65
N ALA A 186 -7.63 11.28 16.89
CA ALA A 186 -7.10 10.04 17.44
C ALA A 186 -5.76 10.27 18.17
N ASN A 187 -5.43 9.38 19.10
CA ASN A 187 -4.09 9.29 19.68
C ASN A 187 -3.25 8.35 18.80
N VAL A 188 -2.09 8.83 18.34
CA VAL A 188 -1.23 8.10 17.42
C VAL A 188 0.17 7.95 18.01
N ARG A 189 0.67 6.72 18.03
CA ARG A 189 2.06 6.41 18.39
C ARG A 189 2.74 5.74 17.20
N LEU A 190 3.91 6.24 16.82
CA LEU A 190 4.69 5.72 15.69
C LEU A 190 6.03 5.20 16.18
N LEU A 191 6.28 3.89 16.03
CA LEU A 191 7.63 3.33 16.10
C LEU A 191 8.20 3.27 14.69
N TYR A 192 9.21 4.09 14.43
CA TYR A 192 9.89 4.15 13.13
C TYR A 192 11.29 3.53 13.21
N PHE A 193 11.42 2.36 12.60
CA PHE A 193 12.67 1.61 12.55
C PHE A 193 13.50 2.00 11.34
N THR A 194 14.70 2.51 11.57
CA THR A 194 15.69 2.79 10.54
C THR A 194 17.08 2.31 10.99
N ARG A 195 18.11 2.42 10.13
CA ARG A 195 19.46 1.95 10.49
C ARG A 195 20.20 2.92 11.41
N GLY A 196 19.91 4.21 11.31
CA GLY A 196 20.54 5.26 12.10
C GLY A 196 19.79 6.59 11.95
N PRO A 197 20.09 7.58 12.80
CA PRO A 197 19.42 8.88 12.83
C PRO A 197 19.52 9.63 11.50
N GLU A 198 20.64 9.48 10.78
CA GLU A 198 20.89 10.08 9.47
C GLU A 198 19.96 9.56 8.37
N GLN A 199 19.31 8.40 8.60
CA GLN A 199 18.44 7.73 7.64
C GLN A 199 16.95 7.92 7.95
N VAL A 200 16.61 8.80 8.89
CA VAL A 200 15.22 9.13 9.21
C VAL A 200 14.62 10.00 8.11
N LEU A 201 13.88 9.36 7.19
CA LEU A 201 13.03 10.05 6.24
C LEU A 201 11.94 10.86 6.96
N PHE A 202 11.67 12.07 6.45
CA PHE A 202 10.60 12.96 6.93
C PHE A 202 10.71 13.40 8.38
N ARG A 203 11.92 13.40 8.98
CA ARG A 203 12.11 13.79 10.38
C ARG A 203 11.51 15.16 10.72
N PRO A 204 11.72 16.24 9.94
CA PRO A 204 11.12 17.54 10.26
C PRO A 204 9.58 17.50 10.28
N GLN A 205 8.97 16.77 9.34
CA GLN A 205 7.51 16.63 9.27
C GLN A 205 6.97 15.82 10.44
N LEU A 206 7.61 14.69 10.76
CA LEU A 206 7.21 13.83 11.88
C LEU A 206 7.38 14.55 13.22
N ASP A 207 8.53 15.17 13.47
CA ASP A 207 8.77 15.94 14.70
C ASP A 207 7.84 17.15 14.79
N GLY A 208 7.53 17.79 13.66
CA GLY A 208 6.57 18.90 13.57
C GLY A 208 5.16 18.52 14.03
N LEU A 209 4.71 17.27 13.79
CA LEU A 209 3.40 16.81 14.28
C LEU A 209 3.30 16.83 15.80
N LYS A 210 4.41 16.63 16.53
CA LYS A 210 4.43 16.72 18.00
C LYS A 210 4.10 18.15 18.45
N ASN A 211 4.61 19.15 17.75
CA ASN A 211 4.33 20.56 18.07
C ASN A 211 2.85 20.92 17.80
N VAL A 212 2.23 20.28 16.80
CA VAL A 212 0.84 20.55 16.41
C VAL A 212 -0.17 19.80 17.30
N TYR A 213 0.10 18.54 17.62
CA TYR A 213 -0.88 17.64 18.26
C TYR A 213 -0.55 17.31 19.72
N GLY A 214 0.61 17.73 20.23
CA GLY A 214 1.03 17.52 21.62
C GLY A 214 0.98 16.05 22.02
N ASP A 215 0.37 15.76 23.17
CA ASP A 215 0.30 14.42 23.76
C ASP A 215 -0.48 13.41 22.92
N LYS A 216 -1.28 13.86 21.94
CA LYS A 216 -1.99 12.96 21.02
C LYS A 216 -1.04 12.30 20.02
N TYR A 217 0.17 12.82 19.83
CA TYR A 217 1.15 12.23 18.93
C TYR A 217 2.47 11.93 19.63
N GLN A 218 2.94 10.69 19.49
CA GLN A 218 4.27 10.31 19.92
C GLN A 218 4.99 9.60 18.77
N VAL A 219 6.23 10.00 18.51
CA VAL A 219 7.13 9.33 17.58
C VAL A 219 8.30 8.76 18.36
N HIS A 220 8.61 7.49 18.09
CA HIS A 220 9.73 6.77 18.63
C HIS A 220 10.63 6.31 17.50
N TYR A 221 11.84 6.85 17.43
CA TYR A 221 12.83 6.45 16.44
C TYR A 221 13.63 5.27 16.96
N VAL A 222 13.71 4.18 16.18
CA VAL A 222 14.44 2.98 16.56
C VAL A 222 15.60 2.74 15.60
N TYR A 223 16.82 2.78 16.13
CA TYR A 223 18.06 2.62 15.37
C TYR A 223 18.58 1.20 15.44
N THR A 224 18.52 0.51 14.31
CA THR A 224 18.81 -0.93 14.21
C THR A 224 20.29 -1.28 14.05
N ARG A 225 21.16 -0.30 13.77
CA ARG A 225 22.61 -0.51 13.69
C ARG A 225 23.20 -0.54 15.12
N PRO A 226 24.03 -1.54 15.47
CA PRO A 226 24.74 -1.56 16.75
C PRO A 226 25.66 -0.35 16.95
N GLY A 227 25.89 0.05 18.21
CA GLY A 227 26.78 1.15 18.55
C GLY A 227 26.21 2.54 18.26
N GLN A 228 24.90 2.63 18.08
CA GLN A 228 24.15 3.87 18.23
C GLN A 228 23.61 3.89 19.65
N GLU A 229 23.75 4.99 20.35
CA GLU A 229 23.08 5.22 21.63
C GLU A 229 21.92 6.20 21.40
N PRO A 230 20.80 6.10 22.14
CA PRO A 230 19.75 7.10 22.10
C PRO A 230 20.29 8.46 22.57
N ASP A 231 20.18 9.50 21.73
CA ASP A 231 20.63 10.85 22.10
C ASP A 231 19.48 11.68 22.68
N SER A 232 18.24 11.22 22.54
CA SER A 232 17.04 11.95 22.95
C SER A 232 15.93 11.04 23.48
N PRO A 233 15.06 11.55 24.37
CA PRO A 233 13.86 10.83 24.79
C PRO A 233 13.00 10.43 23.59
N GLY A 234 12.57 9.17 23.57
CA GLY A 234 11.81 8.59 22.46
C GLY A 234 12.68 7.90 21.42
N GLU A 235 14.01 7.97 21.52
CA GLU A 235 14.93 7.18 20.70
C GLU A 235 15.23 5.83 21.37
N TRP A 236 15.32 4.79 20.56
CA TRP A 236 15.58 3.41 20.98
C TRP A 236 16.63 2.79 20.05
N THR A 237 17.26 1.72 20.50
CA THR A 237 18.27 1.00 19.71
C THR A 237 17.95 -0.49 19.67
N GLY A 238 18.40 -1.16 18.61
CA GLY A 238 18.15 -2.59 18.41
C GLY A 238 16.99 -2.88 17.47
N ARG A 239 16.42 -4.09 17.60
CA ARG A 239 15.31 -4.59 16.77
C ARG A 239 14.02 -4.58 17.59
N LEU A 240 12.87 -4.59 16.91
CA LEU A 240 11.57 -4.71 17.58
C LEU A 240 11.57 -5.93 18.52
N ASP A 241 11.26 -5.69 19.78
CA ASP A 241 11.11 -6.70 20.82
C ASP A 241 9.91 -6.39 21.73
N ALA A 242 9.65 -7.26 22.70
CA ALA A 242 8.54 -7.11 23.63
C ALA A 242 8.72 -5.91 24.58
N ALA A 243 9.96 -5.57 24.95
CA ALA A 243 10.24 -4.45 25.85
C ALA A 243 9.92 -3.11 25.19
N MET A 244 10.15 -2.97 23.88
CA MET A 244 9.71 -1.79 23.12
C MET A 244 8.18 -1.67 23.06
N VAL A 245 7.47 -2.79 22.87
CA VAL A 245 6.01 -2.78 22.85
C VAL A 245 5.44 -2.37 24.21
N ASP A 246 5.99 -2.93 25.30
CA ASP A 246 5.60 -2.57 26.66
C ASP A 246 5.95 -1.10 26.98
N GLY A 247 7.20 -0.70 26.74
CA GLY A 247 7.66 0.66 27.02
C GLY A 247 6.88 1.75 26.28
N VAL A 248 6.43 1.49 25.05
CA VAL A 248 5.68 2.47 24.26
C VAL A 248 4.17 2.37 24.48
N PHE A 249 3.61 1.20 24.79
CA PHE A 249 2.15 1.01 24.77
C PHE A 249 1.53 0.45 26.06
N HIS A 250 2.27 0.29 27.17
CA HIS A 250 1.72 -0.27 28.42
C HIS A 250 0.45 0.46 28.90
N ASP A 251 0.40 1.79 28.81
CA ASP A 251 -0.75 2.59 29.24
C ASP A 251 -1.97 2.46 28.30
N TRP A 252 -1.82 1.76 27.18
CA TRP A 252 -2.92 1.40 26.28
C TRP A 252 -3.46 -0.01 26.53
N TYR A 253 -2.86 -0.82 27.41
CA TYR A 253 -3.22 -2.24 27.61
C TYR A 253 -4.67 -2.47 28.03
N ASP A 254 -5.25 -1.53 28.77
CA ASP A 254 -6.65 -1.57 29.21
C ASP A 254 -7.63 -0.97 28.20
N PHE A 255 -7.15 -0.51 27.04
CA PHE A 255 -7.97 0.20 26.06
C PHE A 255 -7.97 -0.47 24.69
N PRO A 256 -9.06 -0.35 23.91
CA PRO A 256 -9.05 -0.69 22.50
C PRO A 256 -8.03 0.17 21.74
N ALA A 257 -7.12 -0.50 21.04
CA ALA A 257 -6.16 0.11 20.12
C ALA A 257 -6.12 -0.68 18.81
N ARG A 258 -5.84 0.03 17.72
CA ARG A 258 -5.54 -0.55 16.40
C ARG A 258 -4.06 -0.44 16.13
N PHE A 259 -3.47 -1.44 15.49
CA PHE A 259 -2.06 -1.41 15.11
C PHE A 259 -1.89 -1.60 13.60
N GLU A 260 -1.02 -0.79 13.02
CA GLU A 260 -0.66 -0.80 11.61
C GLU A 260 0.81 -1.19 11.47
N SER A 261 1.14 -2.11 10.56
CA SER A 261 2.52 -2.52 10.30
C SER A 261 2.89 -2.34 8.83
N ALA A 262 3.98 -1.61 8.58
CA ALA A 262 4.44 -1.25 7.24
C ALA A 262 5.91 -1.64 7.07
N GLY A 263 6.22 -2.53 6.12
CA GLY A 263 7.57 -3.05 5.92
C GLY A 263 7.58 -4.40 5.21
N SER A 264 8.69 -5.12 5.36
CA SER A 264 8.85 -6.49 4.85
C SER A 264 7.86 -7.47 5.51
N ALA A 265 7.57 -8.59 4.83
CA ALA A 265 6.70 -9.63 5.39
C ALA A 265 7.19 -10.14 6.76
N ALA A 266 8.50 -10.29 6.94
CA ALA A 266 9.10 -10.69 8.21
C ALA A 266 8.87 -9.66 9.32
N ALA A 267 9.04 -8.37 9.03
CA ALA A 267 8.81 -7.30 10.00
C ALA A 267 7.34 -7.20 10.43
N LYS A 268 6.42 -7.35 9.48
CA LYS A 268 4.97 -7.39 9.74
C LYS A 268 4.58 -8.60 10.57
N SER A 269 5.12 -9.78 10.24
CA SER A 269 4.89 -11.00 11.01
C SER A 269 5.37 -10.88 12.46
N LEU A 270 6.56 -10.32 12.67
CA LEU A 270 7.11 -10.07 14.00
C LEU A 270 6.23 -9.10 14.79
N THR A 271 5.77 -8.03 14.14
CA THR A 271 4.86 -7.05 14.76
C THR A 271 3.58 -7.72 15.25
N ARG A 272 2.92 -8.52 14.38
CA ARG A 272 1.72 -9.27 14.77
C ARG A 272 1.97 -10.19 15.95
N GLN A 273 3.07 -10.94 15.92
CA GLN A 273 3.43 -11.85 16.99
C GLN A 273 3.58 -11.10 18.32
N LEU A 274 4.39 -10.04 18.35
CA LEU A 274 4.71 -9.32 19.59
C LEU A 274 3.51 -8.59 20.17
N VAL A 275 2.75 -7.87 19.34
CA VAL A 275 1.54 -7.16 19.78
C VAL A 275 0.48 -8.15 20.28
N SER A 276 0.32 -9.30 19.62
CA SER A 276 -0.65 -10.33 20.05
C SER A 276 -0.21 -11.07 21.32
N SER A 277 1.09 -11.03 21.65
CA SER A 277 1.65 -11.62 22.88
C SER A 277 1.83 -10.61 24.02
N ALA A 278 1.53 -9.33 23.78
CA ALA A 278 1.69 -8.29 24.80
C ALA A 278 0.66 -8.46 25.92
N ASN A 279 0.96 -7.89 27.09
CA ASN A 279 0.12 -8.00 28.30
C ASN A 279 -1.12 -7.09 28.26
N HIS A 280 -1.91 -7.18 27.20
CA HIS A 280 -3.15 -6.42 27.03
C HIS A 280 -4.38 -7.22 27.48
N THR A 281 -5.49 -6.54 27.81
CA THR A 281 -6.73 -7.17 28.31
C THR A 281 -7.56 -7.89 27.22
N GLY A 282 -6.90 -8.46 26.21
CA GLY A 282 -7.53 -9.04 25.03
C GLY A 282 -7.97 -8.05 23.95
N HIS A 283 -7.99 -6.74 24.24
CA HIS A 283 -8.50 -5.72 23.32
C HIS A 283 -7.71 -5.55 22.02
N TRP A 284 -6.46 -6.00 21.96
CA TRP A 284 -5.60 -5.82 20.80
C TRP A 284 -5.49 -7.07 19.92
N LYS A 285 -5.97 -8.21 20.44
CA LYS A 285 -5.94 -9.48 19.72
C LYS A 285 -6.69 -9.30 18.40
N ASP A 286 -6.05 -9.68 17.30
CA ASP A 286 -6.58 -9.56 15.94
C ASP A 286 -6.78 -8.11 15.44
N ARG A 287 -6.17 -7.10 16.10
CA ARG A 287 -6.21 -5.69 15.68
C ARG A 287 -4.89 -5.18 15.11
N VAL A 288 -4.05 -6.08 14.62
CA VAL A 288 -2.80 -5.76 13.94
C VAL A 288 -2.98 -6.01 12.46
N PHE A 289 -2.78 -4.98 11.67
CA PHE A 289 -3.04 -5.03 10.26
C PHE A 289 -1.81 -4.60 9.45
N ASP A 290 -1.71 -5.16 8.26
CA ASP A 290 -0.58 -4.91 7.38
C ASP A 290 -0.94 -3.80 6.41
N MET A 291 -0.17 -2.73 6.42
CA MET A 291 -0.25 -1.72 5.37
C MET A 291 0.35 -2.31 4.09
N PRO A 292 -0.32 -2.21 2.95
CA PRO A 292 0.20 -2.75 1.71
C PRO A 292 1.49 -2.02 1.36
N PHE A 293 2.52 -2.80 1.12
CA PHE A 293 3.77 -2.26 0.65
C PHE A 293 3.68 -2.25 -0.87
N VAL A 294 3.59 -1.06 -1.46
CA VAL A 294 3.49 -0.91 -2.91
C VAL A 294 4.78 -1.50 -3.53
N PRO A 295 4.70 -2.60 -4.31
CA PRO A 295 5.84 -3.51 -4.54
C PRO A 295 7.03 -2.91 -5.30
N GLY A 296 6.95 -1.67 -5.79
CA GLY A 296 8.09 -0.98 -6.40
C GLY A 296 9.22 -0.64 -5.42
N CYS A 297 8.98 -0.71 -4.11
CA CYS A 297 9.91 -0.18 -3.10
C CYS A 297 10.83 -1.23 -2.43
N CYS A 298 10.77 -2.54 -2.77
CA CYS A 298 11.76 -3.52 -2.26
C CYS A 298 11.68 -4.98 -2.77
N VAL A 299 10.67 -5.41 -3.54
CA VAL A 299 10.48 -6.86 -3.70
C VAL A 299 10.45 -7.28 -5.17
N GLU A 300 11.62 -7.62 -5.68
CA GLU A 300 11.73 -8.67 -6.71
C GLU A 300 11.61 -10.00 -5.95
N VAL A 301 10.37 -10.48 -5.75
CA VAL A 301 10.16 -11.86 -5.31
C VAL A 301 10.69 -12.73 -6.45
N LEU A 302 11.81 -13.43 -6.18
CA LEU A 302 12.20 -14.71 -6.75
C LEU A 302 11.35 -15.16 -7.95
N ARG A 303 11.77 -14.82 -9.17
CA ARG A 303 11.53 -15.69 -10.32
C ARG A 303 12.75 -16.59 -10.51
N LEU A 304 12.94 -17.50 -9.56
CA LEU A 304 13.74 -18.73 -9.76
C LEU A 304 12.78 -19.91 -9.96
N THR A 305 11.96 -19.86 -11.01
CA THR A 305 11.25 -21.04 -11.52
C THR A 305 10.95 -20.85 -13.01
N GLU A 306 11.98 -20.71 -13.85
CA GLU A 306 11.83 -20.96 -15.29
C GLU A 306 13.15 -21.26 -16.03
N ALA A 307 14.24 -21.57 -15.32
CA ALA A 307 15.51 -21.99 -15.91
C ALA A 307 15.79 -23.50 -15.77
N ALA A 308 14.76 -24.32 -15.53
CA ALA A 308 14.88 -25.79 -15.41
C ALA A 308 14.26 -26.55 -16.60
N LYS A 309 14.13 -25.91 -17.75
CA LYS A 309 13.82 -26.57 -19.02
C LYS A 309 14.73 -25.99 -20.08
N HIS A 310 15.97 -26.45 -20.16
CA HIS A 310 16.77 -26.56 -21.39
C HIS A 310 18.17 -27.09 -21.03
N CYS A 311 18.30 -28.42 -21.07
CA CYS A 311 19.51 -29.12 -21.49
C CYS A 311 19.15 -30.60 -21.76
N PRO A 312 19.93 -31.32 -22.57
CA PRO A 312 19.58 -31.58 -23.97
C PRO A 312 19.30 -33.07 -24.23
N SER A 313 18.75 -33.36 -25.41
CA SER A 313 18.89 -34.65 -26.09
C SER A 313 19.48 -34.41 -27.46
#